data_AF-A0A757W1G2-F1
#
_entry.id   AF-A0A757W1G2-F1
#
_cell.length_a   1.000
_cell.length_b   1.000
_cell.length_c   1.000
_cell.angle_alpha   90.00
_cell.angle_beta   90.00
_cell.angle_gamma   90.00
#
_symmetry.space_group_name_H-M   'P 1'
#
loop_
_entity.id
_entity.type
_entity.pdbx_description
1 polymer ?
#
loop_
_entity_poly.entity_id
_entity_poly.type
_entity_poly.pdbx_seq_one_letter_code
_entity_poly.pdbx_strand_id
1 'polypeptide(L)' 'MTGRKFRRFRRRTPYKGKSCVLKIHIARDGSLLGFSTENGAPDLCNKLSDVMHNIKNLPAPPSDAIYDKFRDTHLSFTP' A
#
# COMPACT_ATOMS: atom_id res chain seq x y z
N MET A 1 23.25 -18.17 38.66
CA MET A 1 22.42 -17.08 38.09
C MET A 1 23.09 -16.60 36.80
N THR A 2 22.67 -17.11 35.63
CA THR A 2 23.32 -16.77 34.35
C THR A 2 22.32 -15.95 33.52
N GLY A 3 22.62 -14.66 33.38
CA GLY A 3 21.71 -13.65 32.83
C GLY A 3 21.36 -13.89 31.37
N ARG A 4 20.05 -13.91 31.07
CA ARG A 4 19.53 -13.85 29.70
C ARG A 4 19.90 -12.49 29.11
N LYS A 5 20.90 -12.48 28.22
CA LYS A 5 21.27 -11.33 27.40
C LYS A 5 20.08 -10.96 26.51
N PHE A 6 19.24 -10.05 26.97
CA PHE A 6 18.17 -9.46 26.16
C PHE A 6 18.84 -8.74 24.98
N ARG A 7 18.89 -9.40 23.83
CA ARG A 7 19.18 -8.74 22.56
C ARG A 7 18.14 -7.64 22.43
N ARG A 8 18.58 -6.38 22.52
CA ARG A 8 17.80 -5.22 22.09
C ARG A 8 17.42 -5.48 20.64
N PHE A 9 16.20 -5.98 20.42
CA PHE A 9 15.56 -5.95 19.12
C PHE A 9 15.36 -4.47 18.80
N ARG A 10 16.37 -3.87 18.16
CA ARG A 10 16.24 -2.60 17.47
C ARG A 10 15.13 -2.86 16.45
N ARG A 11 13.90 -2.43 16.73
CA ARG A 11 12.81 -2.40 15.74
C ARG A 11 13.24 -1.42 14.66
N ARG A 12 14.10 -1.84 13.73
CA ARG A 12 14.26 -1.16 12.47
C ARG A 12 12.92 -1.36 11.78
N THR A 13 12.10 -0.31 11.72
CA THR A 13 10.98 -0.31 10.79
C THR A 13 11.63 -0.39 9.40
N PRO A 14 11.49 -1.50 8.66
CA PRO A 14 12.22 -1.72 7.40
C PRO A 14 11.86 -0.70 6.32
N TYR A 15 10.87 0.14 6.62
CA TYR A 15 10.30 1.15 5.75
C TYR A 15 10.46 2.59 6.26
N LYS A 16 11.27 2.85 7.30
CA LYS A 16 11.48 4.23 7.79
C LYS A 16 12.04 5.13 6.69
N GLY A 17 11.31 6.17 6.33
CA GLY A 17 11.69 7.11 5.26
C GLY A 17 11.57 6.54 3.85
N LYS A 18 11.01 5.34 3.69
CA LYS A 18 10.66 4.77 2.37
C LYS A 18 9.24 5.22 2.03
N SER A 19 9.02 5.60 0.78
CA SER A 19 7.70 5.82 0.21
C SER A 19 7.50 4.91 -1.00
N CYS A 20 6.25 4.62 -1.32
CA CYS A 20 5.87 4.01 -2.59
C CYS A 20 4.64 4.73 -3.14
N VAL A 21 4.73 5.17 -4.39
CA VAL A 21 3.62 5.74 -5.16
C VAL A 21 3.11 4.67 -6.11
N LEU A 22 1.85 4.30 -5.92
CA LEU A 22 1.13 3.40 -6.80
C LEU A 22 0.05 4.17 -7.55
N LYS A 23 -0.08 3.93 -8.84
CA LYS A 23 -1.27 4.27 -9.59
C LYS A 23 -2.24 3.12 -9.51
N ILE A 24 -3.48 3.38 -9.13
CA ILE A 24 -4.53 2.36 -9.08
C ILE A 24 -5.66 2.70 -10.05
N HIS A 25 -6.26 1.64 -10.58
CA HIS A 25 -7.45 1.69 -11.40
C HIS A 25 -8.55 0.89 -10.72
N ILE A 26 -9.68 1.54 -10.43
CA ILE A 26 -10.84 0.91 -9.82
C ILE A 26 -12.05 1.02 -10.73
N ALA A 27 -12.93 0.04 -10.67
CA ALA A 27 -14.23 0.04 -11.34
C ALA A 27 -15.32 0.63 -10.44
N ARG A 28 -16.47 0.95 -11.03
CA ARG A 28 -17.60 1.61 -10.33
C ARG A 28 -18.21 0.76 -9.21
N ASP A 29 -18.04 -0.54 -9.31
CA ASP A 29 -18.44 -1.52 -8.29
C ASP A 29 -17.46 -1.60 -7.11
N GLY A 30 -16.34 -0.87 -7.16
CA GLY A 30 -15.28 -0.93 -6.17
C GLY A 30 -14.22 -1.99 -6.45
N SER A 31 -14.32 -2.72 -7.56
CA SER A 31 -13.32 -3.74 -7.93
C SER A 31 -12.01 -3.07 -8.37
N LEU A 32 -10.86 -3.58 -7.91
CA LEU A 32 -9.55 -3.14 -8.38
C LEU A 32 -9.30 -3.73 -9.78
N LEU A 33 -9.34 -2.89 -10.81
CA LEU A 33 -9.06 -3.28 -12.19
C LEU A 33 -7.58 -3.55 -12.41
N GLY A 34 -6.72 -2.80 -11.72
CA GLY A 34 -5.28 -2.96 -11.81
C GLY A 34 -4.54 -1.90 -11.01
N PHE A 35 -3.23 -2.06 -10.91
CA PHE A 35 -2.35 -1.08 -10.30
C PHE A 35 -0.98 -1.12 -10.96
N SER A 36 -0.22 -0.04 -10.81
CA SER A 36 1.14 0.10 -11.34
C SER A 36 1.99 0.88 -10.35
N THR A 37 3.23 0.42 -10.14
CA THR A 37 4.19 1.12 -9.29
C THR A 37 4.87 2.21 -10.11
N GLU A 38 4.69 3.47 -9.73
CA GLU A 38 5.32 4.59 -10.44
C GLU A 38 6.70 4.91 -9.86
N ASN A 39 6.81 5.01 -8.53
CA ASN A 39 8.06 5.41 -7.89
C ASN A 39 8.13 4.97 -6.43
N GLY A 40 9.33 4.67 -5.92
CA GLY A 40 9.53 4.33 -4.51
C GLY A 40 10.55 3.24 -4.26
N ALA A 41 10.64 2.82 -3.01
CA ALA A 41 11.56 1.75 -2.61
C ALA A 41 11.02 0.37 -3.03
N PRO A 42 11.78 -0.46 -3.76
CA PRO A 42 11.29 -1.70 -4.34
C PRO A 42 10.79 -2.70 -3.29
N ASP A 43 11.44 -2.79 -2.12
CA ASP A 43 10.96 -3.66 -1.04
C ASP A 43 9.57 -3.27 -0.52
N LEU A 44 9.31 -1.96 -0.40
CA LEU A 44 8.03 -1.44 0.09
C LEU A 44 6.97 -1.58 -1.01
N CYS A 45 7.30 -1.20 -2.25
CA CYS A 45 6.40 -1.32 -3.38
C CYS A 45 5.99 -2.77 -3.64
N ASN A 46 6.91 -3.73 -3.62
CA ASN A 46 6.58 -5.16 -3.78
C ASN A 46 5.62 -5.65 -2.68
N LYS A 47 5.84 -5.21 -1.42
CA LYS A 47 4.94 -5.54 -0.32
C LYS A 47 3.56 -4.93 -0.52
N LEU A 48 3.52 -3.69 -1.01
CA LEU A 48 2.29 -2.99 -1.31
C LEU A 48 1.53 -3.66 -2.45
N SER A 49 2.21 -4.07 -3.52
CA SER A 49 1.65 -4.84 -4.63
C SER A 49 0.99 -6.13 -4.14
N ASP A 50 1.65 -6.88 -3.26
CA ASP A 50 1.09 -8.09 -2.64
C ASP A 50 -0.19 -7.77 -1.84
N VAL A 51 -0.20 -6.70 -1.06
CA VAL A 51 -1.41 -6.26 -0.33
C VAL A 51 -2.53 -5.86 -1.31
N MET A 52 -2.21 -5.13 -2.38
CA MET A 52 -3.20 -4.73 -3.39
C MET A 52 -3.81 -5.94 -4.11
N HIS A 53 -3.01 -6.97 -4.41
CA HIS A 53 -3.53 -8.23 -4.95
C HIS A 53 -4.43 -8.98 -3.96
N ASN A 54 -4.20 -8.83 -2.67
CA ASN A 54 -4.98 -9.49 -1.62
C ASN A 54 -6.13 -8.62 -1.07
N ILE A 55 -6.32 -7.40 -1.58
CA ILE A 55 -7.46 -6.57 -1.22
C ILE A 55 -8.73 -7.22 -1.79
N LYS A 56 -9.57 -7.71 -0.88
CA LYS A 56 -10.84 -8.35 -1.23
C LYS A 56 -11.99 -7.36 -1.34
N ASN A 57 -11.94 -6.29 -0.55
CA ASN A 57 -13.04 -5.35 -0.40
C ASN A 57 -12.51 -3.92 -0.44
N LEU A 58 -12.50 -3.31 -1.61
CA LEU A 58 -12.46 -1.86 -1.75
C LEU A 58 -13.92 -1.37 -1.66
N PRO A 59 -14.22 -0.38 -0.80
CA PRO A 59 -15.58 0.13 -0.72
C PRO A 59 -15.96 0.75 -2.06
N ALA A 60 -17.14 0.40 -2.56
CA ALA A 60 -17.68 1.02 -3.75
C ALA A 60 -17.80 2.53 -3.54
N PRO A 61 -17.39 3.36 -4.52
CA PRO A 61 -17.50 4.80 -4.41
C PRO A 61 -18.98 5.19 -4.26
N PRO A 62 -19.33 6.08 -3.31
CA PRO A 62 -20.73 6.38 -3.01
C PRO A 62 -21.43 7.25 -4.07
N SER A 63 -20.70 7.81 -5.04
CA SER A 63 -21.24 8.65 -6.11
C SER A 63 -20.32 8.68 -7.33
N ASP A 64 -20.88 8.86 -8.53
CA ASP A 64 -20.12 8.90 -9.78
C ASP A 64 -19.08 10.03 -9.83
N ALA A 65 -19.39 11.18 -9.23
CA ALA A 65 -18.45 12.31 -9.13
C ALA A 65 -17.23 11.99 -8.25
N ILE A 66 -17.36 11.05 -7.31
CA ILE A 66 -16.25 10.54 -6.50
C ILE A 66 -15.53 9.46 -7.28
N TYR A 67 -16.25 8.56 -7.96
CA TYR A 67 -15.65 7.58 -8.84
C TYR A 67 -14.70 8.21 -9.87
N ASP A 68 -15.12 9.27 -10.56
CA ASP A 68 -14.28 9.89 -11.60
C ASP A 68 -12.99 10.52 -11.06
N LYS A 69 -12.96 10.89 -9.76
CA LYS A 69 -11.75 11.36 -9.09
C LYS A 69 -10.83 10.22 -8.63
N PHE A 70 -11.40 9.07 -8.28
CA PHE A 70 -10.66 7.96 -7.67
C PHE A 70 -10.31 6.82 -8.66
N ARG A 71 -10.97 6.76 -9.82
CA ARG A 71 -10.77 5.74 -10.87
C ARG A 71 -9.34 5.63 -11.40
N ASP A 72 -8.56 6.71 -11.34
CA ASP A 72 -7.21 6.81 -11.91
C ASP A 72 -6.29 7.59 -10.96
N THR A 73 -6.33 7.28 -9.66
CA THR A 73 -5.62 8.04 -8.63
C THR A 73 -4.21 7.51 -8.36
N HIS A 74 -3.30 8.42 -8.00
CA HIS A 74 -1.99 8.09 -7.46
C HIS A 74 -2.06 8.04 -5.92
N LEU A 75 -1.80 6.86 -5.35
CA LEU A 75 -1.71 6.64 -3.92
C LEU A 75 -0.26 6.69 -3.48
N SER A 76 0.09 7.68 -2.66
CA SER A 76 1.39 7.74 -2.00
C SER A 76 1.30 7.07 -0.64
N PHE A 77 2.08 6.01 -0.43
CA PHE A 77 2.14 5.28 0.82
C PHE A 77 3.45 5.57 1.56
N THR A 78 3.32 6.05 2.79
CA THR A 78 4.41 6.30 3.74
C THR A 78 4.03 5.68 5.09
N PRO A 79 4.75 4.64 5.55
CA PRO A 79 4.46 3.91 6.79
C PRO A 79 4.91 4.61 8.07
#